data_AF-A0A932NRV1-F1
#
_entry.id   AF-A0A932NRV1-F1
#
_cell.length_a   1.000
_cell.length_b   1.000
_cell.length_c   1.000
_cell.angle_alpha   90.00
_cell.angle_beta   90.00
_cell.angle_gamma   90.00
#
_symmetry.space_group_name_H-M   'P 1'
#
loop_
_entity.id
_entity.type
_entity.pdbx_description
1 polymer ?
#
loop_
_entity_poly.entity_id
_entity_poly.type
_entity_poly.pdbx_seq_one_letter_code
_entity_poly.pdbx_strand_id
1 'polypeptide(L)' 'MPYSACVGCIANPMAGKDIRRLVAYGSLIDNQEKVHIVRRVLLGLESAGAEDVLFMPDTY' A
#
# COMPACT_ATOMS: atom_id res chain seq x y z
N MET A 1 29.02 -4.25 -8.54
CA MET A 1 27.76 -4.71 -7.89
C MET A 1 26.65 -3.90 -8.50
N PRO A 2 25.67 -4.49 -9.19
CA PRO A 2 24.46 -3.73 -9.49
C PRO A 2 23.82 -3.37 -8.15
N TYR A 3 23.26 -2.18 -8.04
CA TYR A 3 22.46 -1.82 -6.87
C TYR A 3 21.25 -2.77 -6.84
N SER A 4 21.08 -3.53 -5.76
CA SER A 4 19.86 -4.29 -5.50
C SER A 4 18.65 -3.36 -5.60
N ALA A 5 17.65 -3.76 -6.36
CA ALA A 5 16.45 -2.96 -6.57
C ALA A 5 15.61 -2.95 -5.28
N CYS A 6 15.77 -1.89 -4.48
CA CYS A 6 15.07 -1.69 -3.22
C CYS A 6 13.88 -0.73 -3.39
N VAL A 7 12.71 -1.11 -2.87
CA VAL A 7 11.47 -0.33 -2.96
C VAL A 7 10.94 0.02 -1.57
N GLY A 8 10.74 1.30 -1.30
CA GLY A 8 10.05 1.76 -0.08
C GLY A 8 8.53 1.74 -0.24
N CYS A 9 7.82 1.15 0.73
CA CYS A 9 6.38 1.09 0.80
C CYS A 9 5.87 1.81 2.06
N ILE A 10 5.03 2.83 1.86
CA ILE A 10 4.34 3.54 2.93
C ILE A 10 2.83 3.30 2.76
N ALA A 11 2.30 2.34 3.50
CA ALA A 11 0.86 2.11 3.55
C ALA A 11 0.22 3.06 4.58
N ASN A 12 -0.66 3.95 4.13
CA ASN A 12 -1.42 4.83 5.04
C ASN A 12 -2.75 4.17 5.45
N PRO A 13 -2.89 3.66 6.69
CA PRO A 13 -4.12 2.99 7.13
C PRO A 13 -5.32 3.95 7.21
N MET A 14 -5.08 5.27 7.35
CA MET A 14 -6.14 6.28 7.45
C MET A 14 -6.66 6.77 6.09
N ALA A 15 -5.98 6.43 4.99
CA ALA A 15 -6.43 6.80 3.65
C ALA A 15 -7.85 6.27 3.40
N GLY A 16 -8.80 7.13 3.01
CA GLY A 16 -10.17 6.71 2.70
C GLY A 16 -11.18 6.78 3.86
N LYS A 17 -10.78 7.23 5.06
CA LYS A 17 -11.71 7.54 6.17
C LYS A 17 -12.28 8.97 6.11
N ASP A 18 -12.16 9.64 4.97
CA ASP A 18 -12.58 11.03 4.78
C ASP A 18 -14.11 11.13 4.61
N ILE A 19 -14.77 11.88 5.49
CA ILE A 19 -16.21 12.15 5.45
C ILE A 19 -16.66 12.78 4.13
N ARG A 20 -15.79 13.48 3.42
CA ARG A 20 -16.09 14.10 2.13
C ARG A 20 -16.41 13.06 1.04
N ARG A 21 -15.89 11.83 1.13
CA ARG A 21 -16.30 10.73 0.23
C ARG A 21 -17.73 10.27 0.52
N LEU A 22 -18.12 10.22 1.78
CA LEU A 22 -19.50 9.88 2.18
C LEU A 22 -20.48 10.92 1.66
N VAL A 23 -20.17 12.22 1.82
CA VAL A 23 -21.02 13.33 1.36
C VAL A 23 -21.12 13.41 -0.16
N ALA A 24 -20.06 13.01 -0.87
CA ALA A 24 -20.03 12.97 -2.33
C ALA A 24 -20.55 11.65 -2.94
N TYR A 25 -21.15 10.75 -2.15
CA TYR A 25 -21.57 9.40 -2.57
C TYR A 25 -20.42 8.56 -3.21
N GLY A 26 -19.17 8.84 -2.84
CA GLY A 26 -18.01 8.10 -3.30
C GLY A 26 -17.85 6.77 -2.57
N SER A 27 -17.36 5.75 -3.28
CA SER A 27 -17.10 4.43 -2.71
C SER A 27 -16.15 4.50 -1.51
N LEU A 28 -16.55 3.86 -0.42
CA LEU A 28 -15.71 3.64 0.75
C LEU A 28 -14.82 2.42 0.49
N ILE A 29 -13.52 2.55 0.71
CA ILE A 29 -12.58 1.43 0.62
C ILE A 29 -12.35 0.92 2.03
N ASP A 30 -12.80 -0.31 2.29
CA ASP A 30 -12.58 -0.97 3.58
C ASP A 30 -11.08 -1.26 3.80
N ASN A 31 -10.68 -1.45 5.05
CA ASN A 31 -9.33 -1.82 5.42
C ASN A 31 -8.89 -3.13 4.76
N GLN A 32 -9.77 -4.12 4.62
CA GLN A 32 -9.43 -5.37 3.93
C GLN A 32 -9.06 -5.11 2.46
N GLU A 33 -9.80 -4.23 1.79
CA GLU A 33 -9.50 -3.90 0.39
C GLU A 33 -8.17 -3.15 0.24
N LYS A 34 -7.82 -2.29 1.20
CA LYS A 34 -6.47 -1.69 1.25
C LYS A 34 -5.38 -2.73 1.45
N VAL A 35 -5.59 -3.72 2.33
CA VAL A 35 -4.65 -4.84 2.51
C VAL A 35 -4.50 -5.63 1.21
N HIS A 36 -5.59 -5.90 0.49
CA HIS A 36 -5.53 -6.56 -0.82
C HIS A 36 -4.80 -5.74 -1.88
N ILE A 37 -4.94 -4.41 -1.86
CA ILE A 37 -4.15 -3.51 -2.74
C ILE A 37 -2.67 -3.65 -2.41
N VAL A 38 -2.27 -3.53 -1.15
CA VAL A 38 -0.86 -3.67 -0.73
C VAL A 38 -0.30 -5.04 -1.11
N ARG A 39 -1.05 -6.12 -0.89
CA ARG A 39 -0.65 -7.48 -1.29
C ARG A 39 -0.40 -7.59 -2.79
N ARG A 40 -1.29 -7.04 -3.62
CA ARG A 40 -1.13 -7.05 -5.08
C ARG A 40 0.09 -6.27 -5.54
N VAL A 41 0.37 -5.13 -4.90
CA VAL A 41 1.59 -4.35 -5.16
C VAL A 41 2.82 -5.19 -4.84
N LEU A 42 2.87 -5.85 -3.69
CA LEU A 42 4.01 -6.70 -3.29
C LEU A 42 4.27 -7.85 -4.28
N LEU A 43 3.23 -8.56 -4.69
CA LEU A 43 3.35 -9.61 -5.70
C LEU A 43 3.85 -9.07 -7.04
N GLY A 44 3.39 -7.86 -7.43
CA GLY A 44 3.88 -7.18 -8.62
C GLY A 44 5.36 -6.81 -8.51
N LEU A 45 5.80 -6.31 -7.36
CA LEU A 45 7.20 -5.96 -7.10
C LEU A 45 8.11 -7.19 -7.15
N GLU A 46 7.71 -8.30 -6.54
CA GLU A 46 8.41 -9.59 -6.63
C GLU A 46 8.56 -10.01 -8.10
N SER A 47 7.47 -9.98 -8.88
CA SER A 47 7.50 -10.34 -10.30
C SER A 47 8.37 -9.41 -11.16
N ALA A 48 8.58 -8.16 -10.71
CA ALA A 48 9.41 -7.17 -11.38
C ALA A 48 10.90 -7.27 -10.98
N GLY A 49 11.26 -8.18 -10.07
CA GLY A 49 12.64 -8.37 -9.61
C GLY A 49 13.06 -7.41 -8.50
N ALA A 50 12.13 -6.85 -7.73
CA ALA A 50 12.49 -6.15 -6.49
C ALA A 50 13.06 -7.15 -5.48
N GLU A 51 14.28 -6.87 -5.00
CA GLU A 51 14.98 -7.76 -4.06
C GLU A 51 14.59 -7.44 -2.61
N ASP A 52 14.42 -6.14 -2.32
CA ASP A 52 14.08 -5.66 -0.98
C ASP A 52 12.85 -4.73 -1.04
N VAL A 53 11.89 -4.96 -0.16
CA VAL A 53 10.77 -4.04 0.07
C VAL A 53 10.82 -3.54 1.51
N LEU A 54 11.09 -2.26 1.69
CA LEU A 54 11.15 -1.62 3.00
C LEU A 54 9.78 -1.04 3.35
N PHE A 55 9.22 -1.46 4.48
CA PHE A 55 7.99 -0.87 5.00
C PHE A 55 8.31 0.22 6.01
N MET A 56 7.52 1.31 6.00
CA MET A 56 7.50 2.22 7.14
C MET A 56 7.04 1.43 8.37
N PRO A 57 7.81 1.46 9.48
CA PRO A 57 7.41 0.77 10.70
C PRO A 57 6.06 1.29 11.16
N ASP A 58 5.10 0.38 11.33
CA ASP A 58 3.81 0.72 11.88
C ASP A 58 3.97 1.10 13.37
N THR A 59 3.20 2.08 13.83
CA THR A 59 3.32 2.64 15.19
C THR A 59 2.23 2.11 16.13
N TYR A 60 1.50 1.05 15.74
CA TYR A 60 0.34 0.53 16.48
C TYR A 60 0.46 -0.93 16.89
#